data_AF-A0A3A9JR79-F1
#
_entry.id   AF-A0A3A9JR79-F1
#
_cell.length_a   1.000
_cell.length_b   1.000
_cell.length_c   1.000
_cell.angle_alpha   90.00
_cell.angle_beta   90.00
_cell.angle_gamma   90.00
#
_symmetry.space_group_name_H-M   'P 1'
#
loop_
_entity.id
_entity.type
_entity.pdbx_description
1 polymer ?
#
loop_
_entity_poly.entity_id
_entity_poly.type
_entity_poly.pdbx_seq_one_letter_code
_entity_poly.pdbx_strand_id
1 'polypeptide(L)'
;AGEASGLSAAATLRRNGGDPAALLANPPAGGESFGLLPASSSLVVLDREGGAVSCAFSMNNLFGTGRVVPGMGFFLAAAPGVGQVEPPLLSAVMVHSRNLSAFRYAGASSGQAAAPLATALPAVRQLVNRTPVAQAVAEVPEPGRGNAIACDRYLPGDARQCVAATDTRGAGLAVGGLQ
;
A
#
# COMPACT_ATOMS: atom_id res chain seq x y z
N ALA A 1 10.15 2.12 17.25
CA ALA A 1 11.57 2.25 16.83
C ALA A 1 11.73 1.98 15.33
N GLY A 2 11.36 0.81 14.80
CA GLY A 2 11.57 0.48 13.38
C GLY A 2 10.85 1.36 12.36
N GLU A 3 9.62 1.80 12.65
CA GLU A 3 8.84 2.72 11.78
C GLU A 3 9.57 4.04 11.52
N ALA A 4 10.02 4.71 12.58
CA ALA A 4 10.70 6.00 12.49
C ALA A 4 12.02 5.88 11.72
N SER A 5 12.77 4.78 11.92
CA SER A 5 13.98 4.48 11.17
C SER A 5 13.71 4.24 9.68
N GLY A 6 12.65 3.50 9.34
CA GLY A 6 12.25 3.26 7.96
C GLY A 6 11.80 4.53 7.23
N LEU A 7 11.04 5.40 7.90
CA LEU A 7 10.63 6.69 7.35
C LEU A 7 11.82 7.64 7.12
N SER A 8 12.76 7.70 8.07
CA SER A 8 13.99 8.50 7.92
C SER A 8 14.85 8.01 6.74
N ALA A 9 15.01 6.69 6.60
CA ALA A 9 15.70 6.10 5.45
C ALA A 9 14.99 6.43 4.13
N ALA A 10 13.66 6.34 4.08
CA ALA A 10 12.88 6.68 2.89
C ALA A 10 12.98 8.18 2.52
N ALA A 11 12.95 9.08 3.51
CA ALA A 11 13.10 10.51 3.30
C ALA A 11 14.49 10.86 2.75
N THR A 12 15.52 10.23 3.31
CA THR A 12 16.91 10.41 2.86
C THR A 12 17.11 9.91 1.44
N LEU A 13 16.61 8.70 1.14
CA LEU A 13 16.69 8.10 -0.19
C LEU A 13 16.08 9.01 -1.26
N ARG A 14 14.96 9.69 -0.95
CA ARG A 14 14.28 10.59 -1.90
C ARG A 14 15.04 11.88 -2.16
N ARG A 15 15.58 12.49 -1.11
CA ARG A 15 16.28 13.77 -1.22
C ARG A 15 17.69 13.62 -1.80
N ASN A 16 18.41 12.61 -1.34
CA ASN A 16 19.85 12.50 -1.57
C ASN A 16 20.21 11.29 -2.45
N GLY A 17 19.27 10.40 -2.74
CA GLY A 17 19.56 9.10 -3.36
C GLY A 17 20.31 8.16 -2.41
N GLY A 18 20.90 7.10 -2.96
CA GLY A 18 21.73 6.15 -2.23
C GLY A 18 21.23 4.70 -2.31
N ASP A 19 21.93 3.80 -1.62
CA ASP A 19 21.54 2.40 -1.50
C ASP A 19 20.49 2.24 -0.38
N PRO A 20 19.26 1.80 -0.69
CA PRO A 20 18.21 1.61 0.31
C PRO A 20 18.59 0.59 1.38
N ALA A 21 19.37 -0.45 1.07
CA ALA A 21 19.77 -1.45 2.05
C ALA A 21 20.74 -0.85 3.09
N ALA A 22 21.74 -0.08 2.63
CA ALA A 22 22.65 0.64 3.51
C ALA A 22 21.92 1.67 4.40
N LEU A 23 20.96 2.42 3.85
CA LEU A 23 20.17 3.41 4.61
C LEU A 23 19.29 2.76 5.69
N LEU A 24 18.75 1.57 5.44
CA LEU A 24 17.99 0.82 6.44
C LEU A 24 18.89 0.21 7.52
N ALA A 25 20.09 -0.23 7.16
CA ALA A 25 21.06 -0.79 8.09
C ALA A 25 21.65 0.29 9.03
N ASN A 26 21.88 1.49 8.50
CA ASN A 26 22.42 2.63 9.23
C ASN A 26 21.56 3.88 8.99
N PRO A 27 20.36 3.96 9.59
CA PRO A 27 19.47 5.09 9.39
C PRO A 27 20.11 6.39 9.90
N PRO A 28 20.01 7.50 9.14
CA PRO A 28 20.63 8.75 9.51
C PRO A 28 20.14 9.25 10.88
N ALA A 29 21.07 9.77 11.68
CA ALA A 29 20.80 10.31 13.00
C ALA A 29 20.10 11.67 12.86
N GLY A 30 18.89 11.78 13.41
CA GLY A 30 17.99 12.92 13.20
C GLY A 30 16.78 12.45 12.41
N GLY A 31 15.62 12.40 13.07
CA GLY A 31 14.37 11.92 12.48
C GLY A 31 13.87 12.89 11.41
N GLU A 32 14.40 12.77 10.20
CA GLU A 32 13.78 13.40 9.05
C GLU A 32 12.40 12.80 8.85
N SER A 33 11.39 13.55 9.28
CA SER A 33 10.00 13.22 9.03
C SER A 33 9.59 13.81 7.68
N PHE A 34 8.73 13.08 6.98
CA PHE A 34 7.90 13.73 5.96
C PHE A 34 7.01 14.78 6.64
N GLY A 35 6.73 15.88 5.92
CA GLY A 35 5.58 16.71 6.26
C GLY A 35 4.27 15.97 5.95
N LEU A 36 3.18 16.72 5.75
CA LEU A 36 1.97 16.13 5.18
C LEU A 36 2.27 15.62 3.77
N LEU A 37 2.00 14.35 3.52
CA LEU A 37 2.14 13.74 2.20
C LEU A 37 0.82 13.77 1.44
N PRO A 38 0.83 13.77 0.10
CA PRO A 38 -0.40 13.77 -0.66
C PRO A 38 -1.34 12.61 -0.36
N ALA A 39 -2.63 12.88 -0.55
CA ALA A 39 -3.67 11.87 -0.49
C ALA A 39 -3.44 10.76 -1.53
N SER A 40 -3.73 9.53 -1.14
CA SER A 40 -3.67 8.36 -2.01
C SER A 40 -4.88 7.46 -1.80
N SER A 41 -5.12 6.60 -2.78
CA SER A 41 -6.11 5.51 -2.69
C SER A 41 -5.46 4.22 -3.14
N SER A 42 -6.04 3.08 -2.77
CA SER A 42 -5.50 1.77 -3.11
C SER A 42 -6.60 0.78 -3.48
N LEU A 43 -6.22 -0.23 -4.24
CA LEU A 43 -7.11 -1.26 -4.78
C LEU A 43 -6.32 -2.56 -4.94
N VAL A 44 -6.97 -3.67 -4.61
CA VAL A 44 -6.45 -5.02 -4.82
C VAL A 44 -7.53 -5.86 -5.50
N VAL A 45 -7.15 -6.62 -6.52
CA VAL A 45 -8.03 -7.53 -7.27
C VAL A 45 -7.36 -8.88 -7.37
N LEU A 46 -8.17 -9.93 -7.36
CA LEU A 46 -7.78 -11.31 -7.61
C LEU A 46 -8.84 -11.94 -8.52
N ASP A 47 -8.43 -12.56 -9.62
CA ASP A 47 -9.30 -13.40 -10.45
C ASP A 47 -9.27 -14.86 -9.98
N ARG A 48 -10.09 -15.73 -10.60
CA ARG A 48 -10.21 -17.14 -10.18
C ARG A 48 -8.99 -17.98 -10.59
N GLU A 49 -8.24 -17.52 -11.59
CA GLU A 49 -7.05 -18.18 -12.13
C GLU A 49 -5.79 -17.88 -11.29
N GLY A 50 -5.86 -16.94 -10.35
CA GLY A 50 -4.71 -16.51 -9.55
C GLY A 50 -4.01 -15.26 -10.11
N GLY A 51 -4.52 -14.67 -11.18
CA GLY A 51 -4.12 -13.34 -11.63
C GLY A 51 -4.53 -12.28 -10.61
N ALA A 52 -3.58 -11.43 -10.23
CA ALA A 52 -3.79 -10.43 -9.20
C ALA A 52 -3.32 -9.05 -9.64
N VAL A 53 -3.97 -8.01 -9.12
CA VAL A 53 -3.60 -6.61 -9.28
C VAL A 53 -3.49 -5.99 -7.89
N SER A 54 -2.42 -5.24 -7.65
CA SER A 54 -2.21 -4.51 -6.40
C SER A 54 -1.70 -3.12 -6.74
N CYS A 55 -2.48 -2.10 -6.45
CA CYS A 55 -2.18 -0.73 -6.88
C CYS A 55 -2.44 0.29 -5.78
N ALA A 56 -1.60 1.32 -5.78
CA ALA A 56 -1.81 2.56 -5.06
C ALA A 56 -1.72 3.72 -6.05
N PHE A 57 -2.64 4.68 -5.93
CA PHE A 57 -2.78 5.81 -6.84
C PHE A 57 -2.80 7.12 -6.07
N SER A 58 -2.46 8.22 -6.73
CA SER A 58 -2.57 9.55 -6.17
C SER A 58 -2.70 10.59 -7.28
N MET A 59 -3.31 11.72 -6.92
CA MET A 59 -3.30 12.95 -7.71
C MET A 59 -2.21 13.93 -7.24
N ASN A 60 -1.32 13.50 -6.35
CA ASN A 60 -0.29 14.28 -5.67
C ASN A 60 -0.81 15.51 -4.89
N ASN A 61 -2.12 15.56 -4.66
CA ASN A 61 -2.80 16.35 -3.63
C ASN A 61 -4.26 15.86 -3.56
N LEU A 62 -5.02 16.30 -2.56
CA LEU A 62 -6.48 16.15 -2.62
C LEU A 62 -7.01 16.97 -3.81
N PHE A 63 -7.68 16.30 -4.77
CA PHE A 63 -8.12 16.88 -6.05
C PHE A 63 -6.99 17.42 -6.96
N GLY A 64 -5.74 16.97 -6.75
CA GLY A 64 -4.59 17.35 -7.56
C GLY A 64 -4.33 18.86 -7.56
N THR A 65 -4.39 19.51 -8.72
CA THR A 65 -4.21 20.96 -8.84
C THR A 65 -5.46 21.76 -8.44
N GLY A 66 -6.58 21.10 -8.14
CA GLY A 66 -7.89 21.72 -7.92
C GLY A 66 -8.52 22.32 -9.18
N ARG A 67 -7.86 22.20 -10.34
CA ARG A 67 -8.35 22.70 -11.64
C ARG A 67 -8.93 21.57 -12.46
N VAL A 68 -10.20 21.74 -12.86
CA VAL A 68 -10.88 20.85 -13.81
C VAL A 68 -10.42 21.18 -15.22
N VAL A 69 -10.14 20.16 -16.02
CA VAL A 69 -9.81 20.34 -17.44
C VAL A 69 -11.06 20.77 -18.20
N PRO A 70 -11.05 21.93 -18.88
CA PRO A 70 -12.21 22.41 -19.64
C PRO A 70 -12.70 21.35 -20.65
N GLY A 71 -14.00 21.05 -20.59
CA GLY A 71 -14.63 20.09 -21.51
C GLY A 71 -14.41 18.61 -21.18
N MET A 72 -13.59 18.24 -20.19
CA MET A 72 -13.30 16.82 -19.89
C MET A 72 -13.82 16.32 -18.54
N GLY A 73 -14.12 17.22 -17.59
CA GLY A 73 -14.80 16.85 -16.34
C GLY A 73 -13.94 16.16 -15.28
N PHE A 74 -12.62 16.20 -15.38
CA PHE A 74 -11.70 15.65 -14.37
C PHE A 74 -10.64 16.68 -13.94
N PHE A 75 -10.04 16.44 -12.76
CA PHE A 75 -8.96 17.27 -12.22
C PHE A 75 -7.60 16.86 -12.78
N LEU A 76 -6.69 17.83 -13.00
CA LEU A 76 -5.29 17.52 -13.29
C LEU A 76 -4.54 17.15 -12.01
N ALA A 77 -3.74 16.08 -12.07
CA ALA A 77 -2.82 15.72 -11.00
C ALA A 77 -1.77 16.81 -10.81
N ALA A 78 -1.34 17.03 -9.57
CA ALA A 78 -0.22 17.91 -9.30
C ALA A 78 1.09 17.23 -9.75
N ALA A 79 1.97 17.98 -10.44
CA ALA A 79 3.25 17.44 -10.85
C ALA A 79 4.12 17.15 -9.61
N PRO A 80 4.62 15.92 -9.42
CA PRO A 80 5.47 15.59 -8.28
C PRO A 80 6.82 16.32 -8.39
N GLY A 81 7.36 16.80 -7.26
CA GLY A 81 8.66 17.45 -7.21
C GLY A 81 8.71 18.87 -7.79
N VAL A 82 7.56 19.46 -8.13
CA VAL A 82 7.45 20.86 -8.57
C VAL A 82 6.84 21.70 -7.45
N GLY A 83 7.52 22.79 -7.05
CA GLY A 83 7.08 23.64 -5.95
C GLY A 83 7.12 22.90 -4.61
N GLN A 84 5.99 22.85 -3.91
CA GLN A 84 5.85 22.22 -2.58
C GLN A 84 5.18 20.83 -2.64
N VAL A 85 5.08 20.24 -3.83
CA VAL A 85 4.38 18.96 -4.05
C VAL A 85 5.35 17.80 -3.83
N GLU A 86 5.44 17.33 -2.60
CA GLU A 86 6.20 16.13 -2.25
C GLU A 86 5.52 14.87 -2.82
N PRO A 87 6.24 13.94 -3.47
CA PRO A 87 5.64 12.70 -3.96
C PRO A 87 5.01 11.86 -2.82
N PRO A 88 3.86 11.20 -3.02
CA PRO A 88 3.26 10.30 -2.01
C PRO A 88 4.08 9.02 -1.83
N LEU A 89 3.95 8.35 -0.68
CA LEU A 89 4.48 7.00 -0.46
C LEU A 89 3.48 5.93 -0.94
N LEU A 90 3.38 5.77 -2.26
CA LEU A 90 2.55 4.73 -2.86
C LEU A 90 3.06 3.35 -2.49
N SER A 91 2.19 2.53 -1.90
CA SER A 91 2.58 1.27 -1.28
C SER A 91 1.67 0.14 -1.73
N ALA A 92 2.27 -0.87 -2.37
CA ALA A 92 1.62 -2.07 -2.84
C ALA A 92 2.59 -3.26 -2.72
N VAL A 93 2.04 -4.44 -2.50
CA VAL A 93 2.78 -5.70 -2.40
C VAL A 93 1.97 -6.82 -3.05
N MET A 94 2.69 -7.77 -3.64
CA MET A 94 2.15 -9.03 -4.15
C MET A 94 3.14 -10.14 -3.86
N VAL A 95 2.62 -11.29 -3.44
CA VAL A 95 3.39 -12.49 -3.16
C VAL A 95 2.84 -13.63 -4.00
N HIS A 96 3.72 -14.19 -4.81
CA HIS A 96 3.45 -15.29 -5.71
C HIS A 96 4.55 -16.34 -5.58
N SER A 97 4.16 -17.61 -5.50
CA SER A 97 5.10 -18.74 -5.45
C SER A 97 5.47 -19.15 -6.86
N ARG A 98 6.76 -19.04 -7.22
CA ARG A 98 7.25 -19.52 -8.53
C ARG A 98 7.19 -21.04 -8.65
N ASN A 99 7.47 -21.77 -7.57
CA ASN A 99 7.46 -23.23 -7.57
C ASN A 99 6.06 -23.81 -7.77
N LEU A 100 5.04 -23.14 -7.21
CA LEU A 100 3.64 -23.55 -7.35
C LEU A 100 2.94 -22.87 -8.53
N SER A 101 3.59 -21.86 -9.14
CA SER A 101 2.96 -20.94 -10.09
C SER A 101 1.62 -20.40 -9.57
N ALA A 102 1.60 -19.97 -8.29
CA ALA A 102 0.37 -19.68 -7.58
C ALA A 102 0.45 -18.42 -6.70
N PHE A 103 -0.61 -17.61 -6.73
CA PHE A 103 -0.86 -16.45 -5.88
C PHE A 103 -0.98 -16.83 -4.42
N ARG A 104 -0.47 -15.98 -3.52
CA ARG A 104 -0.56 -16.16 -2.07
C ARG A 104 -1.20 -14.98 -1.34
N TYR A 105 -0.81 -13.77 -1.72
CA TYR A 105 -1.20 -12.54 -1.03
C TYR A 105 -1.02 -11.34 -1.96
N ALA A 106 -1.92 -10.36 -1.87
CA ALA A 106 -1.71 -9.02 -2.39
C ALA A 106 -2.27 -8.02 -1.38
N GLY A 107 -1.60 -6.88 -1.27
CA GLY A 107 -2.05 -5.79 -0.41
C GLY A 107 -1.62 -4.44 -0.97
N ALA A 108 -2.43 -3.42 -0.78
CA ALA A 108 -2.09 -2.05 -1.12
C ALA A 108 -2.76 -1.11 -0.11
N SER A 109 -2.17 0.07 0.08
CA SER A 109 -2.63 0.97 1.14
C SER A 109 -2.52 2.44 0.78
N SER A 110 -3.23 3.25 1.57
CA SER A 110 -3.14 4.71 1.61
C SER A 110 -2.92 5.20 3.04
N GLY A 111 -2.95 6.52 3.25
CA GLY A 111 -2.78 7.13 4.57
C GLY A 111 -1.44 7.83 4.77
N GLN A 112 -1.00 8.62 3.78
CA GLN A 112 0.21 9.45 3.87
C GLN A 112 1.47 8.65 4.24
N ALA A 113 2.24 9.11 5.24
CA ALA A 113 3.45 8.47 5.72
C ALA A 113 3.22 7.06 6.28
N ALA A 114 1.99 6.73 6.69
CA ALA A 114 1.65 5.41 7.23
C ALA A 114 1.33 4.37 6.14
N ALA A 115 1.18 4.76 4.87
CA ALA A 115 0.83 3.82 3.78
C ALA A 115 1.80 2.62 3.64
N PRO A 116 3.13 2.77 3.77
CA PRO A 116 4.04 1.63 3.73
C PRO A 116 3.79 0.64 4.86
N LEU A 117 3.54 1.12 6.08
CA LEU A 117 3.24 0.24 7.22
C LEU A 117 1.86 -0.38 7.14
N ALA A 118 0.86 0.37 6.67
CA ALA A 118 -0.46 -0.16 6.39
C ALA A 118 -0.41 -1.31 5.36
N THR A 119 0.61 -1.34 4.50
CA THR A 119 0.84 -2.43 3.54
C THR A 119 1.66 -3.57 4.16
N ALA A 120 2.75 -3.24 4.85
CA ALA A 120 3.70 -4.21 5.36
C ALA A 120 3.18 -4.99 6.58
N LEU A 121 2.50 -4.32 7.53
CA LEU A 121 2.03 -4.94 8.76
C LEU A 121 1.02 -6.07 8.48
N PRO A 122 -0.04 -5.88 7.67
CA PRO A 122 -0.94 -6.98 7.35
C PRO A 122 -0.24 -8.11 6.59
N ALA A 123 0.69 -7.77 5.68
CA ALA A 123 1.45 -8.77 4.95
C ALA A 123 2.29 -9.66 5.88
N VAL A 124 3.04 -9.07 6.82
CA VAL A 124 3.85 -9.82 7.79
C VAL A 124 2.97 -10.66 8.71
N ARG A 125 1.90 -10.09 9.26
CA ARG A 125 0.97 -10.83 10.13
C ARG A 125 0.33 -12.01 9.40
N GLN A 126 -0.07 -11.83 8.15
CA GLN A 126 -0.71 -12.87 7.35
C GLN A 126 0.28 -13.96 6.91
N LEU A 127 1.42 -13.56 6.33
CA LEU A 127 2.37 -14.48 5.71
C LEU A 127 3.26 -15.20 6.73
N VAL A 128 3.70 -14.49 7.77
CA VAL A 128 4.63 -15.00 8.79
C VAL A 128 3.86 -15.52 9.99
N ASN A 129 3.01 -14.68 10.58
CA ASN A 129 2.33 -15.01 11.84
C ASN A 129 1.03 -15.81 11.63
N ARG A 130 0.62 -16.05 10.37
CA ARG A 130 -0.61 -16.76 10.00
C ARG A 130 -1.87 -16.15 10.62
N THR A 131 -1.86 -14.85 10.90
CA THR A 131 -3.03 -14.11 11.34
C THR A 131 -4.05 -14.02 10.20
N PRO A 132 -5.35 -14.25 10.45
CA PRO A 132 -6.38 -14.05 9.44
C PRO A 132 -6.29 -12.64 8.83
N VAL A 133 -6.34 -12.53 7.50
CA VAL A 133 -6.07 -11.25 6.81
C VAL A 133 -7.05 -10.15 7.22
N ALA A 134 -8.31 -10.49 7.52
CA ALA A 134 -9.29 -9.54 8.03
C ALA A 134 -8.88 -8.92 9.37
N GLN A 135 -8.35 -9.73 10.30
CA GLN A 135 -7.82 -9.24 11.57
C GLN A 135 -6.55 -8.40 11.34
N ALA A 136 -5.64 -8.88 10.50
CA ALA A 136 -4.39 -8.21 10.21
C ALA A 136 -4.59 -6.81 9.61
N VAL A 137 -5.60 -6.63 8.74
CA VAL A 137 -5.99 -5.33 8.18
C VAL A 137 -6.65 -4.43 9.24
N ALA A 138 -7.47 -4.99 10.13
CA ALA A 138 -8.12 -4.22 11.19
C ALA A 138 -7.14 -3.61 12.21
N GLU A 139 -5.92 -4.17 12.31
CA GLU A 139 -4.87 -3.70 13.23
C GLU A 139 -3.94 -2.65 12.61
N VAL A 140 -4.20 -2.20 11.39
CA VAL A 140 -3.45 -1.10 10.74
C VAL A 140 -3.55 0.17 11.61
N PRO A 141 -2.43 0.82 11.97
CA PRO A 141 -2.48 2.05 12.76
C PRO A 141 -2.96 3.25 11.93
N GLU A 142 -3.61 4.22 12.59
CA GLU A 142 -3.89 5.53 11.99
C GLU A 142 -2.58 6.27 11.63
N PRO A 143 -2.54 7.08 10.54
CA PRO A 143 -3.61 7.35 9.58
C PRO A 143 -3.69 6.35 8.41
N GLY A 144 -3.01 5.20 8.51
CA GLY A 144 -2.95 4.18 7.47
C GLY A 144 -4.31 3.57 7.14
N ARG A 145 -4.53 3.20 5.87
CA ARG A 145 -5.69 2.43 5.43
C ARG A 145 -5.23 1.30 4.51
N GLY A 146 -5.46 0.06 4.91
CA GLY A 146 -5.01 -1.13 4.18
C GLY A 146 -6.14 -1.85 3.45
N ASN A 147 -5.83 -2.41 2.29
CA ASN A 147 -6.65 -3.37 1.56
C ASN A 147 -5.79 -4.59 1.25
N ALA A 148 -6.32 -5.80 1.43
CA ALA A 148 -5.58 -7.02 1.16
C ALA A 148 -6.48 -8.19 0.74
N ILE A 149 -5.92 -9.07 -0.09
CA ILE A 149 -6.48 -10.38 -0.42
C ILE A 149 -5.44 -11.43 -0.09
N ALA A 150 -5.83 -12.49 0.61
CA ALA A 150 -4.95 -13.60 0.96
C ALA A 150 -5.61 -14.95 0.71
N CYS A 151 -4.87 -15.89 0.15
CA CYS A 151 -5.29 -17.27 -0.06
C CYS A 151 -4.32 -18.19 0.68
N ASP A 152 -4.70 -18.74 1.83
CA ASP A 152 -3.80 -19.56 2.65
C ASP A 152 -3.35 -20.86 1.98
N ARG A 153 -4.12 -21.33 1.00
CA ARG A 153 -3.83 -22.52 0.20
C ARG A 153 -3.44 -22.22 -1.24
N TYR A 154 -3.05 -20.98 -1.51
CA TYR A 154 -2.68 -20.46 -2.83
C TYR A 154 -3.82 -20.51 -3.88
N LEU A 155 -3.62 -19.81 -5.00
CA LEU A 155 -4.51 -19.85 -6.17
C LEU A 155 -3.66 -19.93 -7.46
N PRO A 156 -3.95 -20.79 -8.46
CA PRO A 156 -5.15 -21.61 -8.64
C PRO A 156 -5.23 -22.79 -7.65
N GLY A 157 -6.41 -23.00 -7.07
CA GLY A 157 -6.66 -23.85 -5.89
C GLY A 157 -8.12 -23.72 -5.43
N ASP A 158 -8.41 -23.97 -4.15
CA ASP A 158 -9.75 -23.71 -3.60
C ASP A 158 -9.97 -22.21 -3.36
N ALA A 159 -10.56 -21.54 -4.34
CA ALA A 159 -10.85 -20.11 -4.28
C ALA A 159 -11.72 -19.72 -3.09
N ARG A 160 -12.54 -20.64 -2.53
CA ARG A 160 -13.39 -20.37 -1.35
C ARG A 160 -12.60 -20.02 -0.10
N GLN A 161 -11.29 -20.29 -0.10
CA GLN A 161 -10.39 -20.02 1.00
C GLN A 161 -9.64 -18.68 0.86
N CYS A 162 -9.87 -17.97 -0.24
CA CYS A 162 -9.36 -16.62 -0.39
C CYS A 162 -10.24 -15.62 0.37
N VAL A 163 -9.62 -14.80 1.20
CA VAL A 163 -10.31 -13.77 1.98
C VAL A 163 -9.83 -12.40 1.50
N ALA A 164 -10.79 -11.54 1.16
CA ALA A 164 -10.55 -10.12 0.92
C ALA A 164 -10.92 -9.32 2.17
N ALA A 165 -10.08 -8.34 2.50
CA ALA A 165 -10.25 -7.47 3.66
C ALA A 165 -9.91 -6.02 3.29
N THR A 166 -10.67 -5.10 3.87
CA THR A 166 -10.52 -3.66 3.70
C THR A 166 -10.62 -2.98 5.05
N ASP A 167 -9.90 -1.87 5.21
CA ASP A 167 -10.01 -1.01 6.37
C ASP A 167 -11.34 -0.24 6.35
N THR A 168 -12.25 -0.59 7.25
CA THR A 168 -13.60 -0.03 7.34
C THR A 168 -13.62 1.45 7.68
N ARG A 169 -12.55 1.99 8.28
CA ARG A 169 -12.42 3.42 8.62
C ARG A 169 -12.25 4.30 7.38
N GLY A 170 -11.92 3.71 6.22
CA GLY A 170 -11.80 4.39 4.95
C GLY A 170 -13.07 4.37 4.09
N ALA A 171 -14.19 3.85 4.61
CA ALA A 171 -15.39 3.50 3.82
C ALA A 171 -15.07 2.55 2.64
N GLY A 172 -14.02 1.74 2.78
CA GLY A 172 -13.64 0.74 1.79
C GLY A 172 -14.63 -0.42 1.74
N LEU A 173 -14.67 -1.11 0.60
CA LEU A 173 -15.52 -2.28 0.37
C LEU A 173 -14.68 -3.44 -0.16
N ALA A 174 -14.84 -4.60 0.48
CA ALA A 174 -14.36 -5.87 -0.03
C ALA A 174 -15.55 -6.70 -0.50
N VAL A 175 -15.55 -7.05 -1.79
CA VAL A 175 -16.57 -7.91 -2.40
C VAL A 175 -15.91 -8.97 -3.25
N GLY A 176 -16.48 -10.17 -3.24
CA GLY A 176 -16.00 -11.28 -4.04
C GLY A 176 -17.12 -12.31 -4.23
N GLY A 177 -17.17 -12.90 -5.42
CA GLY A 177 -18.06 -14.02 -5.72
C GLY A 177 -17.33 -15.32 -5.42
N LEU A 178 -17.59 -15.91 -4.26
CA LEU A 178 -17.19 -17.28 -3.95
C LEU A 178 -18.44 -18.16 -4.05
N GLN A 179 -18.72 -18.68 -5.25
CA GLN A 179 -19.62 -19.84 -5.43
C GLN A 179 -18.77 -21.09 -5.58
#